data_AF-A0A1A7WQ57-F1
#
_entry.id   AF-A0A1A7WQ57-F1
#
_cell.length_a   1.000
_cell.length_b   1.000
_cell.length_c   1.000
_cell.angle_alpha   90.00
_cell.angle_beta   90.00
_cell.angle_gamma   90.00
#
_symmetry.space_group_name_H-M   'P 1'
#
loop_
_entity.id
_entity.type
_entity.pdbx_description
1 polymer ?
#
loop_
_entity_poly.entity_id
_entity_poly.type
_entity_poly.pdbx_seq_one_letter_code
_entity_poly.pdbx_strand_id
1 'polypeptide(L)'
;MWRSLTCAKSELRLDLTLACGQTFRWKESAEGHWTGVMGGRVWTLTQTEDTLWYYVYGNPDTQNGSGVFFQDKLRSEMRSKDEEEPLVVTDQQQSEVEAEVMLKDFFQLHVKLGDLYRKWGAADPHFKEIADIFTGVRILRQDPIECLFSFICTSNNHISRIQGMVERLCQTLGAPLCQLDQTFYYNFPTLSALADSSVEACLRELGFGYRARFLQQSATQILDSHGLQWLESLRRLPYLEARDALRTLPGVGTKVADCVCLMALDKSEAVPVDTHVWQIAKRDYKYTTDNGQKSLTEKVHRDIGDFFRKLWGPYAGWAHSVLFCADLKKFQSMKETACVKQPKKEEGFKKCKTSQTKRGKDVKTKPESQKRAKMCVKKETNKLQIT
;
A
#
# COMPACT_ATOMS: atom_id res chain seq x y z
N MET A 1 18.31 14.36 16.29
CA MET A 1 17.34 15.26 16.96
C MET A 1 16.03 15.20 16.17
N TRP A 2 14.87 15.30 16.82
CA TRP A 2 13.58 15.38 16.13
C TRP A 2 13.45 16.70 15.37
N ARG A 3 12.84 16.65 14.19
CA ARG A 3 12.47 17.81 13.36
C ARG A 3 11.02 17.71 12.95
N SER A 4 10.48 18.78 12.38
CA SER A 4 9.08 18.85 12.00
C SER A 4 8.82 19.60 10.69
N LEU A 5 7.67 19.29 10.09
CA LEU A 5 7.10 19.96 8.94
C LEU A 5 5.62 20.24 9.23
N THR A 6 5.14 21.43 8.85
CA THR A 6 3.70 21.69 8.84
C THR A 6 3.03 20.76 7.84
N CYS A 7 2.19 19.85 8.33
CA CYS A 7 1.49 18.86 7.53
C CYS A 7 0.24 18.40 8.31
N ALA A 8 -0.92 18.87 7.87
CA ALA A 8 -2.18 18.51 8.51
C ALA A 8 -2.57 17.05 8.23
N LYS A 9 -3.32 16.45 9.16
CA LYS A 9 -3.86 15.09 8.97
C LYS A 9 -4.75 14.95 7.74
N SER A 10 -5.38 16.05 7.29
CA SER A 10 -6.13 16.06 6.03
C SER A 10 -5.24 15.87 4.80
N GLU A 11 -3.97 16.26 4.89
CA GLU A 11 -2.97 16.08 3.85
C GLU A 11 -2.21 14.76 4.02
N LEU A 12 -1.91 14.32 5.26
CA LEU A 12 -1.23 13.06 5.58
C LEU A 12 -1.76 12.35 6.82
N ARG A 13 -2.14 11.09 6.67
CA ARG A 13 -2.32 10.14 7.77
C ARG A 13 -1.28 9.01 7.67
N LEU A 14 -0.26 9.03 8.53
CA LEU A 14 0.79 7.99 8.55
C LEU A 14 0.22 6.58 8.70
N ASP A 15 -0.73 6.40 9.62
CA ASP A 15 -1.38 5.12 9.91
C ASP A 15 -2.13 4.54 8.71
N LEU A 16 -2.75 5.38 7.89
CA LEU A 16 -3.46 4.95 6.69
C LEU A 16 -2.51 4.79 5.50
N THR A 17 -1.53 5.67 5.37
CA THR A 17 -0.62 5.71 4.21
C THR A 17 0.44 4.60 4.28
N LEU A 18 1.08 4.41 5.43
CA LEU A 18 2.19 3.46 5.58
C LEU A 18 1.72 2.01 5.79
N ALA A 19 0.47 1.79 6.20
CA ALA A 19 -0.07 0.45 6.47
C ALA A 19 -1.09 -0.07 5.45
N CYS A 20 -1.38 0.67 4.37
CA CYS A 20 -2.33 0.24 3.35
C CYS A 20 -1.70 -0.62 2.23
N GLY A 21 -0.46 -1.10 2.37
CA GLY A 21 0.17 -2.00 1.42
C GLY A 21 0.76 -1.32 0.17
N GLN A 22 0.97 -0.01 0.22
CA GLN A 22 1.78 0.71 -0.77
C GLN A 22 3.27 0.45 -0.60
N THR A 23 3.72 0.37 0.66
CA THR A 23 5.08 0.05 1.08
C THR A 23 5.05 -1.08 2.10
N PHE A 24 6.18 -1.76 2.26
CA PHE A 24 6.36 -2.87 3.19
C PHE A 24 7.55 -2.66 4.13
N ARG A 25 8.10 -1.45 4.16
CA ARG A 25 9.35 -1.09 4.86
C ARG A 25 9.13 -0.26 6.12
N TRP A 26 7.88 -0.04 6.50
CA TRP A 26 7.49 0.75 7.66
C TRP A 26 6.73 -0.11 8.67
N LYS A 27 7.04 0.08 9.95
CA LYS A 27 6.41 -0.59 11.09
C LYS A 27 6.03 0.45 12.13
N GLU A 28 4.88 0.27 12.75
CA GLU A 28 4.53 1.02 13.96
C GLU A 28 5.37 0.46 15.12
N SER A 29 6.46 1.15 15.46
CA SER A 29 7.44 0.73 16.47
C SER A 29 6.99 1.11 17.89
N ALA A 30 6.17 2.13 18.00
CA ALA A 30 5.44 2.52 19.21
C ALA A 30 4.13 3.20 18.79
N GLU A 31 3.20 3.45 19.72
CA GLU A 31 1.91 4.07 19.41
C GLU A 31 2.09 5.37 18.61
N GLY A 32 1.57 5.40 17.38
CA GLY A 32 1.68 6.54 16.47
C GLY A 32 3.07 6.79 15.87
N HIS A 33 4.09 6.01 16.23
CA HIS A 33 5.46 6.14 15.76
C HIS A 33 5.80 5.07 14.73
N TRP A 34 6.15 5.50 13.53
CA TRP A 34 6.44 4.65 12.38
C TRP A 34 7.92 4.67 12.07
N THR A 35 8.58 3.52 12.19
CA THR A 35 10.00 3.38 11.86
C THR A 35 10.17 2.59 10.57
N GLY A 36 11.05 3.06 9.69
CA GLY A 36 11.29 2.45 8.38
C GLY A 36 12.55 2.95 7.70
N VAL A 37 12.80 2.43 6.50
CA VAL A 37 13.98 2.75 5.69
C VAL A 37 13.54 3.49 4.43
N MET A 38 14.22 4.59 4.14
CA MET A 38 13.98 5.42 2.95
C MET A 38 15.28 6.11 2.56
N GLY A 39 15.64 6.03 1.27
CA GLY A 39 16.84 6.69 0.72
C GLY A 39 18.14 6.31 1.41
N GLY A 40 18.29 5.03 1.79
CA GLY A 40 19.48 4.54 2.49
C GLY A 40 19.64 5.03 3.93
N ARG A 41 18.59 5.63 4.52
CA ARG A 41 18.59 6.10 5.92
C ARG A 41 17.45 5.44 6.68
N VAL A 42 17.61 5.28 8.00
CA VAL A 42 16.54 4.84 8.90
C VAL A 42 15.84 6.07 9.46
N TRP A 43 14.51 6.02 9.52
CA TRP A 43 13.65 7.11 9.90
C TRP A 43 12.65 6.65 10.95
N THR A 44 12.34 7.52 11.91
CA THR A 44 11.12 7.41 12.72
C THR A 44 10.25 8.63 12.46
N LEU A 45 8.97 8.40 12.18
CA LEU A 45 7.96 9.42 11.88
C LEU A 45 6.85 9.36 12.93
N THR A 46 6.35 10.51 13.35
CA THR A 46 5.13 10.63 14.16
C THR A 46 4.39 11.90 13.77
N GLN A 47 3.12 12.04 14.12
CA GLN A 47 2.34 13.21 13.69
C GLN A 47 1.37 13.67 14.78
N THR A 48 1.15 14.98 14.81
CA THR A 48 0.04 15.64 15.53
C THR A 48 -1.07 15.97 14.52
N GLU A 49 -2.02 16.85 14.86
CA GLU A 49 -3.09 17.23 13.93
C GLU A 49 -2.59 18.05 12.73
N ASP A 50 -1.59 18.90 12.92
CA ASP A 50 -1.10 19.87 11.93
C ASP A 50 0.40 19.76 11.61
N THR A 51 1.11 18.87 12.30
CA THR A 51 2.56 18.76 12.23
C THR A 51 3.04 17.31 12.09
N LEU A 52 3.84 17.05 11.06
CA LEU A 52 4.61 15.81 10.88
C LEU A 52 5.98 15.96 11.52
N TRP A 53 6.32 15.06 12.42
CA TRP A 53 7.63 14.98 13.09
C TRP A 53 8.44 13.83 12.50
N TYR A 54 9.75 14.03 12.35
CA TYR A 54 10.67 13.02 11.86
C TYR A 54 12.00 13.03 12.60
N TYR A 55 12.59 11.86 12.71
CA TYR A 55 13.94 11.63 13.22
C TYR A 55 14.69 10.78 12.19
N VAL A 56 15.91 11.18 11.84
CA VAL A 56 16.78 10.42 10.94
C VAL A 56 17.97 9.89 11.73
N TYR A 57 18.20 8.58 11.66
CA TYR A 57 19.35 7.96 12.29
C TYR A 57 20.57 8.08 11.36
N GLY A 58 21.67 8.59 11.91
CA GLY A 58 22.94 8.67 11.19
C GLY A 58 23.53 7.28 10.97
N ASN A 59 24.20 7.08 9.84
CA ASN A 59 24.91 5.85 9.57
C ASN A 59 26.26 5.90 10.31
N PRO A 60 26.59 4.94 11.21
CA PRO A 60 27.89 4.91 11.87
C PRO A 60 29.06 4.82 10.89
N ASP A 61 28.84 4.26 9.69
CA ASP A 61 29.90 3.89 8.74
C ASP A 61 30.06 4.80 7.51
N THR A 62 29.33 5.93 7.42
CA THR A 62 29.48 6.89 6.30
C THR A 62 30.79 7.69 6.29
N GLN A 63 31.84 7.22 6.97
CA GLN A 63 33.21 7.68 6.67
C GLN A 63 33.81 7.03 5.41
N ASN A 64 33.23 5.94 4.87
CA ASN A 64 33.71 5.33 3.61
C ASN A 64 32.64 5.38 2.51
N GLY A 65 32.89 6.25 1.53
CA GLY A 65 31.96 6.69 0.49
C GLY A 65 31.33 5.57 -0.35
N SER A 66 30.00 5.58 -0.40
CA SER A 66 29.20 4.93 -1.46
C SER A 66 27.83 5.61 -1.63
N GLY A 67 27.78 6.94 -1.45
CA GLY A 67 26.60 7.77 -1.68
C GLY A 67 26.66 8.58 -2.97
N VAL A 68 27.17 8.01 -4.06
CA VAL A 68 27.44 8.75 -5.31
C VAL A 68 26.37 8.43 -6.36
N PHE A 69 25.13 8.89 -6.15
CA PHE A 69 24.14 8.95 -7.25
C PHE A 69 23.14 10.11 -7.07
N PHE A 70 22.85 10.55 -5.85
CA PHE A 70 21.96 11.70 -5.61
C PHE A 70 22.64 13.08 -5.74
N GLN A 71 23.97 13.13 -5.62
CA GLN A 71 24.73 14.40 -5.62
C GLN A 71 24.75 15.12 -6.98
N ASP A 72 24.67 14.38 -8.10
CA ASP A 72 24.80 14.98 -9.43
C ASP A 72 23.55 15.75 -9.89
N LYS A 73 22.37 15.43 -9.33
CA LYS A 73 21.11 16.06 -9.74
C LYS A 73 20.90 17.44 -9.10
N LEU A 74 21.27 17.60 -7.82
CA LEU A 74 21.18 18.90 -7.13
C LEU A 74 22.20 19.92 -7.65
N ARG A 75 23.37 19.46 -8.13
CA ARG A 75 24.39 20.35 -8.70
C ARG A 75 23.96 21.02 -10.01
N SER A 76 23.02 20.42 -10.74
CA SER A 76 22.54 20.91 -12.03
C SER A 76 21.51 22.04 -11.93
N GLU A 77 20.82 22.19 -10.80
CA GLU A 77 19.67 23.12 -10.68
C GLU A 77 20.02 24.46 -10.00
N MET A 78 21.22 24.60 -9.40
CA MET A 78 21.62 25.80 -8.63
C MET A 78 22.56 26.77 -9.36
N ARG A 79 22.65 26.71 -10.69
CA ARG A 79 23.42 27.70 -11.48
C ARG A 79 22.52 28.74 -12.13
N SER A 80 22.07 29.71 -11.35
CA SER A 80 21.70 31.04 -11.84
C SER A 80 22.41 32.11 -11.01
N LYS A 81 22.98 33.08 -11.72
CA LYS A 81 23.83 34.17 -11.24
C LYS A 81 23.11 35.02 -10.19
N ASP A 82 23.75 35.22 -9.05
CA ASP A 82 24.07 36.55 -8.49
C ASP A 82 25.10 36.37 -7.37
N GLU A 83 26.06 37.30 -7.32
CA GLU A 83 27.18 37.31 -6.37
C GLU A 83 26.70 37.75 -4.99
N GLU A 84 26.48 36.79 -4.08
CA GLU A 84 26.49 37.03 -2.64
C GLU A 84 27.48 36.07 -1.97
N GLU A 85 28.21 36.58 -0.97
CA GLU A 85 29.25 35.85 -0.25
C GLU A 85 28.72 34.50 0.30
N PRO A 86 29.45 33.39 0.13
CA PRO A 86 28.94 32.08 0.49
C PRO A 86 28.91 31.94 2.01
N LEU A 87 27.70 31.98 2.58
CA LEU A 87 27.40 31.46 3.91
C LEU A 87 27.95 30.03 4.01
N VAL A 88 28.88 29.79 4.93
CA VAL A 88 29.45 28.46 5.19
C VAL A 88 28.36 27.60 5.82
N VAL A 89 27.57 26.93 4.98
CA VAL A 89 26.60 25.92 5.42
C VAL A 89 27.41 24.73 5.95
N THR A 90 27.22 24.40 7.23
CA THR A 90 27.89 23.25 7.85
C THR A 90 27.39 21.94 7.24
N ASP A 91 28.23 20.90 7.21
CA ASP A 91 27.89 19.57 6.68
C ASP A 91 26.63 18.97 7.34
N GLN A 92 26.42 19.27 8.62
CA GLN A 92 25.19 18.92 9.33
C GLN A 92 23.98 19.60 8.70
N GLN A 93 24.01 20.93 8.54
CA GLN A 93 22.90 21.73 8.03
C GLN A 93 22.48 21.33 6.61
N GLN A 94 23.46 20.96 5.76
CA GLN A 94 23.21 20.42 4.43
C GLN A 94 22.47 19.06 4.47
N SER A 95 22.92 18.14 5.31
CA SER A 95 22.27 16.82 5.50
C SER A 95 20.84 16.96 6.04
N GLU A 96 20.55 18.03 6.78
CA GLU A 96 19.20 18.34 7.28
C GLU A 96 18.24 18.72 6.16
N VAL A 97 18.67 19.64 5.30
CA VAL A 97 17.90 20.11 4.16
C VAL A 97 17.63 18.95 3.19
N GLU A 98 18.63 18.11 2.93
CA GLU A 98 18.47 16.91 2.11
C GLU A 98 17.44 15.93 2.68
N ALA A 99 17.45 15.72 4.01
CA ALA A 99 16.48 14.86 4.67
C ALA A 99 15.06 15.40 4.52
N GLU A 100 14.85 16.70 4.73
CA GLU A 100 13.56 17.33 4.55
C GLU A 100 13.05 17.22 3.10
N VAL A 101 13.91 17.48 2.11
CA VAL A 101 13.59 17.37 0.68
C VAL A 101 13.19 15.94 0.34
N MET A 102 13.95 14.95 0.81
CA MET A 102 13.65 13.53 0.60
C MET A 102 12.29 13.14 1.20
N LEU A 103 11.99 13.61 2.41
CA LEU A 103 10.72 13.33 3.07
C LEU A 103 9.54 13.97 2.33
N LYS A 104 9.71 15.22 1.88
CA LYS A 104 8.71 15.94 1.06
C LYS A 104 8.47 15.26 -0.27
N ASP A 105 9.50 14.74 -0.93
CA ASP A 105 9.42 14.02 -2.20
C ASP A 105 8.77 12.64 -2.05
N PHE A 106 9.21 11.84 -1.07
CA PHE A 106 8.67 10.52 -0.79
C PHE A 106 7.16 10.55 -0.51
N PHE A 107 6.74 11.57 0.21
CA PHE A 107 5.33 11.81 0.46
C PHE A 107 4.68 12.68 -0.62
N GLN A 108 5.38 13.25 -1.59
CA GLN A 108 4.79 14.15 -2.59
C GLN A 108 3.99 15.32 -1.98
N LEU A 109 4.52 15.93 -0.90
CA LEU A 109 3.84 17.00 -0.14
C LEU A 109 3.61 18.29 -0.95
N HIS A 110 4.16 18.40 -2.15
CA HIS A 110 3.87 19.48 -3.09
C HIS A 110 2.47 19.36 -3.72
N VAL A 111 1.88 18.16 -3.73
CA VAL A 111 0.51 17.92 -4.22
C VAL A 111 -0.48 18.24 -3.11
N LYS A 112 -1.35 19.22 -3.34
CA LYS A 112 -2.42 19.60 -2.39
C LYS A 112 -3.53 18.55 -2.39
N LEU A 113 -3.50 17.63 -1.43
CA LEU A 113 -4.41 16.50 -1.38
C LEU A 113 -5.86 16.94 -1.16
N GLY A 114 -6.08 17.99 -0.37
CA GLY A 114 -7.42 18.56 -0.17
C GLY A 114 -8.10 19.04 -1.46
N ASP A 115 -7.34 19.56 -2.44
CA ASP A 115 -7.87 19.93 -3.75
C ASP A 115 -8.35 18.70 -4.54
N LEU A 116 -7.59 17.60 -4.46
CA LEU A 116 -7.94 16.34 -5.11
C LEU A 116 -9.18 15.72 -4.49
N TYR A 117 -9.24 15.64 -3.16
CA TYR A 117 -10.41 15.14 -2.42
C TYR A 117 -11.70 15.89 -2.78
N ARG A 118 -11.63 17.23 -2.89
CA ARG A 118 -12.76 18.05 -3.34
C ARG A 118 -13.22 17.69 -4.75
N LYS A 119 -12.27 17.55 -5.70
CA LYS A 119 -12.58 17.21 -7.10
C LYS A 119 -13.20 15.81 -7.21
N TRP A 120 -12.62 14.81 -6.56
CA TRP A 120 -13.14 13.45 -6.58
C TRP A 120 -14.49 13.34 -5.90
N GLY A 121 -14.68 13.96 -4.73
CA GLY A 121 -15.96 13.96 -4.04
C GLY A 121 -17.06 14.72 -4.77
N ALA A 122 -16.72 15.67 -5.65
CA ALA A 122 -17.69 16.33 -6.53
C ALA A 122 -18.09 15.45 -7.73
N ALA A 123 -17.14 14.66 -8.26
CA ALA A 123 -17.39 13.73 -9.37
C ALA A 123 -18.06 12.41 -8.91
N ASP A 124 -17.87 12.02 -7.65
CA ASP A 124 -18.25 10.72 -7.12
C ASP A 124 -18.78 10.82 -5.68
N PRO A 125 -20.13 10.74 -5.49
CA PRO A 125 -20.76 10.75 -4.18
C PRO A 125 -20.30 9.61 -3.26
N HIS A 126 -20.01 8.41 -3.81
CA HIS A 126 -19.54 7.29 -3.01
C HIS A 126 -18.14 7.56 -2.46
N PHE A 127 -17.25 8.09 -3.30
CA PHE A 127 -15.93 8.53 -2.84
C PHE A 127 -16.05 9.57 -1.73
N LYS A 128 -16.97 10.53 -1.84
CA LYS A 128 -17.18 11.58 -0.84
C LYS A 128 -17.50 11.02 0.55
N GLU A 129 -18.40 10.05 0.62
CA GLU A 129 -18.76 9.39 1.90
C GLU A 129 -17.57 8.71 2.57
N ILE A 130 -16.70 8.08 1.77
CA ILE A 130 -15.49 7.42 2.28
C ILE A 130 -14.43 8.45 2.66
N ALA A 131 -14.27 9.51 1.87
CA ALA A 131 -13.28 10.56 2.05
C ALA A 131 -13.42 11.31 3.38
N ASP A 132 -14.66 11.44 3.89
CA ASP A 132 -14.95 12.05 5.20
C ASP A 132 -14.36 11.24 6.38
N ILE A 133 -14.14 9.94 6.19
CA ILE A 133 -13.58 9.02 7.20
C ILE A 133 -12.09 8.75 6.92
N PHE A 134 -11.74 8.55 5.66
CA PHE A 134 -10.40 8.19 5.19
C PHE A 134 -9.70 9.39 4.55
N THR A 135 -9.48 10.43 5.36
CA THR A 135 -8.71 11.62 4.95
C THR A 135 -7.19 11.36 5.02
N GLY A 136 -6.39 12.15 4.29
CA GLY A 136 -4.93 12.08 4.36
C GLY A 136 -4.28 10.83 3.78
N VAL A 137 -5.01 10.01 2.99
CA VAL A 137 -4.44 8.83 2.32
C VAL A 137 -3.73 9.30 1.06
N ARG A 138 -2.40 9.19 1.04
CA ARG A 138 -1.57 9.70 -0.06
C ARG A 138 -0.78 8.59 -0.74
N ILE A 139 -0.35 8.86 -1.98
CA ILE A 139 0.52 7.96 -2.72
C ILE A 139 1.98 8.26 -2.40
N LEU A 140 2.72 7.22 -2.01
CA LEU A 140 4.16 7.31 -1.82
C LEU A 140 4.88 7.37 -3.17
N ARG A 141 5.97 8.13 -3.24
CA ARG A 141 6.91 8.14 -4.36
C ARG A 141 8.15 7.34 -3.98
N GLN A 142 8.06 6.04 -4.20
CA GLN A 142 9.08 5.07 -3.79
C GLN A 142 10.24 5.02 -4.78
N ASP A 143 11.34 4.44 -4.32
CA ASP A 143 12.44 4.01 -5.18
C ASP A 143 11.95 2.94 -6.18
N PRO A 144 12.22 3.07 -7.50
CA PRO A 144 11.74 2.12 -8.49
C PRO A 144 12.20 0.68 -8.31
N ILE A 145 13.42 0.45 -7.80
CA ILE A 145 13.95 -0.90 -7.54
C ILE A 145 13.18 -1.50 -6.35
N GLU A 146 13.18 -0.81 -5.21
CA GLU A 146 12.46 -1.27 -4.01
C GLU A 146 10.99 -1.55 -4.31
N CYS A 147 10.32 -0.64 -5.01
CA CYS A 147 8.92 -0.79 -5.38
C CYS A 147 8.70 -2.02 -6.28
N LEU A 148 9.47 -2.16 -7.37
CA LEU A 148 9.32 -3.28 -8.31
C LEU A 148 9.48 -4.64 -7.62
N PHE A 149 10.60 -4.86 -6.94
CA PHE A 149 10.91 -6.16 -6.35
C PHE A 149 10.01 -6.46 -5.13
N SER A 150 9.58 -5.43 -4.40
CA SER A 150 8.53 -5.60 -3.39
C SER A 150 7.19 -6.04 -4.02
N PHE A 151 6.77 -5.42 -5.12
CA PHE A 151 5.49 -5.75 -5.76
C PHE A 151 5.48 -7.10 -6.48
N ILE A 152 6.63 -7.60 -6.98
CA ILE A 152 6.76 -8.99 -7.44
C ILE A 152 6.37 -9.97 -6.32
N CYS A 153 6.69 -9.66 -5.06
CA CYS A 153 6.33 -10.47 -3.89
C CYS A 153 4.83 -10.47 -3.54
N THR A 154 4.03 -9.57 -4.13
CA THR A 154 2.62 -9.36 -3.75
C THR A 154 1.64 -10.27 -4.47
N SER A 155 2.02 -10.82 -5.63
CA SER A 155 1.18 -11.70 -6.44
C SER A 155 0.64 -12.87 -5.61
N ASN A 156 -0.67 -13.07 -5.52
CA ASN A 156 -1.31 -14.13 -4.70
C ASN A 156 -0.73 -14.24 -3.26
N ASN A 157 -0.80 -13.13 -2.52
CA ASN A 157 -0.21 -12.99 -1.19
C ASN A 157 -1.02 -11.99 -0.32
N HIS A 158 -0.67 -11.82 0.95
CA HIS A 158 -1.31 -10.85 1.85
C HIS A 158 -0.27 -9.96 2.56
N ILE A 159 -0.68 -8.74 2.93
CA ILE A 159 0.21 -7.64 3.37
C ILE A 159 1.22 -8.10 4.44
N SER A 160 0.75 -8.74 5.51
CA SER A 160 1.63 -9.20 6.61
C SER A 160 2.73 -10.18 6.14
N ARG A 161 2.41 -11.13 5.24
CA ARG A 161 3.41 -12.06 4.70
C ARG A 161 4.38 -11.37 3.76
N ILE A 162 3.88 -10.44 2.93
CA ILE A 162 4.72 -9.64 2.02
C ILE A 162 5.73 -8.82 2.82
N GLN A 163 5.29 -8.18 3.90
CA GLN A 163 6.16 -7.43 4.79
C GLN A 163 7.29 -8.30 5.37
N GLY A 164 6.97 -9.49 5.87
CA GLY A 164 8.00 -10.42 6.34
C GLY A 164 8.93 -10.93 5.23
N MET A 165 8.44 -11.10 4.00
CA MET A 165 9.28 -11.45 2.85
C MET A 165 10.25 -10.33 2.52
N VAL A 166 9.77 -9.10 2.37
CA VAL A 166 10.62 -7.93 2.05
C VAL A 166 11.65 -7.67 3.15
N GLU A 167 11.27 -7.85 4.42
CA GLU A 167 12.21 -7.77 5.54
C GLU A 167 13.35 -8.78 5.42
N ARG A 168 13.03 -10.07 5.22
CA ARG A 168 14.06 -11.11 5.02
C ARG A 168 14.91 -10.86 3.78
N LEU A 169 14.31 -10.39 2.68
CA LEU A 169 15.05 -10.01 1.47
C LEU A 169 16.15 -8.99 1.78
N CYS A 170 15.81 -7.94 2.53
CA CYS A 170 16.74 -6.88 2.89
C CYS A 170 17.77 -7.35 3.94
N GLN A 171 17.37 -8.19 4.91
CA GLN A 171 18.31 -8.75 5.88
C GLN A 171 19.36 -9.66 5.22
N THR A 172 18.98 -10.41 4.20
CA THR A 172 19.88 -11.36 3.52
C THR A 172 20.77 -10.70 2.48
N LEU A 173 20.24 -9.76 1.68
CA LEU A 173 20.92 -9.21 0.51
C LEU A 173 21.20 -7.70 0.59
N GLY A 174 20.68 -7.01 1.60
CA GLY A 174 20.82 -5.57 1.79
C GLY A 174 22.04 -5.21 2.63
N ALA A 175 22.63 -4.05 2.36
CA ALA A 175 23.71 -3.52 3.19
C ALA A 175 23.16 -3.11 4.58
N PRO A 176 23.86 -3.42 5.69
CA PRO A 176 23.43 -2.98 7.02
C PRO A 176 23.46 -1.45 7.12
N LEU A 177 22.52 -0.87 7.87
CA LEU A 177 22.43 0.57 8.12
C LEU A 177 22.68 0.90 9.58
N CYS A 178 21.83 0.43 10.47
CA CYS A 178 22.00 0.60 11.91
C CYS A 178 21.18 -0.43 12.68
N GLN A 179 21.44 -0.50 13.99
CA GLN A 179 20.64 -1.25 14.94
C GLN A 179 19.90 -0.27 15.85
N LEU A 180 18.58 -0.42 15.98
CA LEU A 180 17.77 0.28 16.97
C LEU A 180 17.22 -0.77 17.93
N ASP A 181 17.58 -0.64 19.21
CA ASP A 181 17.30 -1.63 20.23
C ASP A 181 17.75 -3.05 19.80
N GLN A 182 16.81 -3.98 19.61
CA GLN A 182 17.07 -5.35 19.16
C GLN A 182 16.81 -5.56 17.65
N THR A 183 16.50 -4.50 16.91
CA THR A 183 16.13 -4.57 15.49
C THR A 183 17.24 -4.02 14.60
N PHE A 184 17.75 -4.86 13.70
CA PHE A 184 18.69 -4.45 12.66
C PHE A 184 17.94 -3.97 11.42
N TYR A 185 18.37 -2.81 10.91
CA TYR A 185 17.86 -2.22 9.68
C TYR A 185 18.90 -2.33 8.58
N TYR A 186 18.43 -2.74 7.40
CA TYR A 186 19.24 -2.95 6.21
C TYR A 186 18.67 -2.12 5.08
N ASN A 187 19.50 -1.74 4.13
CA ASN A 187 19.05 -1.11 2.90
C ASN A 187 18.28 -2.12 2.02
N PHE A 188 17.56 -1.63 1.02
CA PHE A 188 17.04 -2.53 -0.01
C PHE A 188 18.20 -3.10 -0.83
N PRO A 189 18.16 -4.37 -1.27
CA PRO A 189 19.23 -4.95 -2.08
C PRO A 189 19.45 -4.20 -3.39
N THR A 190 20.70 -4.10 -3.83
CA THR A 190 21.03 -3.54 -5.14
C THR A 190 20.62 -4.51 -6.26
N LEU A 191 20.49 -4.00 -7.49
CA LEU A 191 20.23 -4.86 -8.67
C LEU A 191 21.30 -5.96 -8.82
N SER A 192 22.57 -5.62 -8.61
CA SER A 192 23.68 -6.58 -8.66
C SER A 192 23.55 -7.66 -7.59
N ALA A 193 23.17 -7.31 -6.36
CA ALA A 193 22.94 -8.27 -5.30
C ALA A 193 21.74 -9.20 -5.58
N LEU A 194 20.70 -8.71 -6.26
CA LEU A 194 19.54 -9.51 -6.66
C LEU A 194 19.82 -10.42 -7.87
N ALA A 195 20.70 -10.00 -8.79
CA ALA A 195 20.98 -10.71 -10.03
C ALA A 195 21.95 -11.88 -9.88
N ASP A 196 22.64 -12.00 -8.73
CA ASP A 196 23.59 -13.09 -8.49
C ASP A 196 22.94 -14.47 -8.67
N SER A 197 23.68 -15.41 -9.25
CA SER A 197 23.15 -16.72 -9.65
C SER A 197 22.71 -17.58 -8.47
N SER A 198 23.23 -17.33 -7.26
CA SER A 198 22.85 -18.04 -6.03
C SER A 198 21.53 -17.55 -5.42
N VAL A 199 21.05 -16.37 -5.82
CA VAL A 199 19.91 -15.69 -5.17
C VAL A 199 18.61 -16.47 -5.30
N GLU A 200 18.34 -17.08 -6.46
CA GLU A 200 17.10 -17.87 -6.60
C GLU A 200 17.04 -19.00 -5.57
N ALA A 201 18.12 -19.76 -5.41
CA ALA A 201 18.19 -20.87 -4.45
C ALA A 201 18.02 -20.37 -3.01
N CYS A 202 18.76 -19.31 -2.65
CA CYS A 202 18.67 -18.68 -1.34
C CYS A 202 17.23 -18.21 -1.01
N LEU A 203 16.56 -17.51 -1.93
CA LEU A 203 15.20 -17.02 -1.71
C LEU A 203 14.16 -18.15 -1.64
N ARG A 204 14.40 -19.28 -2.30
CA ARG A 204 13.54 -20.48 -2.16
C ARG A 204 13.59 -21.03 -0.74
N GLU A 205 14.78 -21.12 -0.15
CA GLU A 205 14.98 -21.53 1.25
C GLU A 205 14.28 -20.57 2.23
N LEU A 206 14.26 -19.26 1.92
CA LEU A 206 13.57 -18.23 2.71
C LEU A 206 12.04 -18.17 2.49
N GLY A 207 11.48 -19.09 1.71
CA GLY A 207 10.04 -19.26 1.54
C GLY A 207 9.38 -18.34 0.50
N PHE A 208 10.14 -17.80 -0.46
CA PHE A 208 9.59 -16.98 -1.55
C PHE A 208 8.83 -17.81 -2.59
N GLY A 209 9.08 -19.13 -2.63
CA GLY A 209 8.47 -20.05 -3.57
C GLY A 209 8.83 -19.70 -5.03
N TYR A 210 7.85 -19.74 -5.93
CA TYR A 210 8.07 -19.45 -7.35
C TYR A 210 8.56 -18.01 -7.62
N ARG A 211 8.33 -17.08 -6.68
CA ARG A 211 8.72 -15.66 -6.84
C ARG A 211 10.23 -15.46 -6.74
N ALA A 212 10.96 -16.38 -6.09
CA ALA A 212 12.42 -16.34 -6.03
C ALA A 212 13.04 -16.23 -7.44
N ARG A 213 12.55 -17.05 -8.37
CA ARG A 213 12.94 -17.01 -9.78
C ARG A 213 12.65 -15.65 -10.42
N PHE A 214 11.48 -15.07 -10.16
CA PHE A 214 11.08 -13.79 -10.75
C PHE A 214 11.95 -12.63 -10.27
N LEU A 215 12.31 -12.61 -8.99
CA LEU A 215 13.19 -11.60 -8.41
C LEU A 215 14.58 -11.67 -9.05
N GLN A 216 15.20 -12.85 -9.06
CA GLN A 216 16.54 -13.03 -9.62
C GLN A 216 16.56 -12.74 -11.13
N GLN A 217 15.65 -13.35 -11.91
CA GLN A 217 15.65 -13.19 -13.36
C GLN A 217 15.29 -11.78 -13.81
N SER A 218 14.40 -11.07 -13.11
CA SER A 218 14.11 -9.67 -13.42
C SER A 218 15.33 -8.78 -13.18
N ALA A 219 16.07 -9.01 -12.09
CA ALA A 219 17.30 -8.27 -11.82
C ALA A 219 18.38 -8.53 -12.88
N THR A 220 18.59 -9.79 -13.25
CA THR A 220 19.50 -10.17 -14.34
C THR A 220 19.10 -9.51 -15.67
N GLN A 221 17.83 -9.61 -16.06
CA GLN A 221 17.35 -9.01 -17.31
C GLN A 221 17.54 -7.49 -17.35
N ILE A 222 17.30 -6.81 -16.23
CA ILE A 222 17.54 -5.35 -16.14
C ILE A 222 19.01 -5.03 -16.36
N LEU A 223 19.92 -5.74 -15.68
CA LEU A 223 21.36 -5.48 -15.82
C LEU A 223 21.88 -5.80 -17.23
N ASP A 224 21.47 -6.93 -17.79
CA ASP A 224 22.02 -7.42 -19.06
C ASP A 224 21.45 -6.68 -20.28
N SER A 225 20.16 -6.32 -20.25
CA SER A 225 19.45 -5.80 -21.43
C SER A 225 19.16 -4.30 -21.40
N HIS A 226 19.17 -3.67 -20.23
CA HIS A 226 18.68 -2.30 -20.08
C HIS A 226 19.64 -1.35 -19.34
N GLY A 227 20.39 -1.86 -18.36
CA GLY A 227 21.29 -1.09 -17.50
C GLY A 227 20.64 -0.54 -16.22
N LEU A 228 21.49 -0.06 -15.30
CA LEU A 228 21.10 0.36 -13.94
C LEU A 228 20.07 1.50 -13.90
N GLN A 229 20.08 2.37 -14.90
CA GLN A 229 19.25 3.59 -14.96
C GLN A 229 17.90 3.39 -15.64
N TRP A 230 17.62 2.18 -16.15
CA TRP A 230 16.43 1.92 -16.94
C TRP A 230 15.14 2.16 -16.15
N LEU A 231 15.02 1.61 -14.94
CA LEU A 231 13.82 1.78 -14.12
C LEU A 231 13.53 3.25 -13.81
N GLU A 232 14.55 4.02 -13.47
CA GLU A 232 14.40 5.47 -13.23
C GLU A 232 13.98 6.21 -14.51
N SER A 233 14.49 5.79 -15.67
CA SER A 233 14.14 6.40 -16.96
C SER A 233 12.65 6.28 -17.30
N LEU A 234 11.97 5.23 -16.80
CA LEU A 234 10.54 4.99 -17.05
C LEU A 234 9.64 6.09 -16.45
N ARG A 235 10.13 6.87 -15.48
CA ARG A 235 9.44 8.08 -14.98
C ARG A 235 9.15 9.08 -16.10
N ARG A 236 9.99 9.14 -17.13
CA ARG A 236 9.82 10.10 -18.25
C ARG A 236 8.92 9.60 -19.37
N LEU A 237 8.61 8.31 -19.41
CA LEU A 237 7.76 7.74 -20.45
C LEU A 237 6.27 7.97 -20.18
N PRO A 238 5.41 7.96 -21.21
CA PRO A 238 3.96 7.86 -21.03
C PRO A 238 3.57 6.62 -20.21
N TYR A 239 2.47 6.69 -19.46
CA TYR A 239 2.01 5.61 -18.57
C TYR A 239 1.94 4.24 -19.26
N LEU A 240 1.29 4.15 -20.42
CA LEU A 240 1.12 2.86 -21.11
C LEU A 240 2.46 2.26 -21.56
N GLU A 241 3.39 3.09 -22.03
CA GLU A 241 4.74 2.66 -22.43
C GLU A 241 5.54 2.17 -21.22
N ALA A 242 5.52 2.91 -20.10
CA ALA A 242 6.18 2.49 -18.86
C ALA A 242 5.61 1.16 -18.34
N ARG A 243 4.28 1.01 -18.37
CA ARG A 243 3.59 -0.21 -17.94
C ARG A 243 3.97 -1.39 -18.83
N ASP A 244 3.93 -1.22 -20.15
CA ASP A 244 4.22 -2.30 -21.08
C ASP A 244 5.71 -2.69 -21.06
N ALA A 245 6.61 -1.72 -20.83
CA ALA A 245 8.03 -1.99 -20.58
C ALA A 245 8.25 -2.84 -19.31
N LEU A 246 7.58 -2.51 -18.20
CA LEU A 246 7.67 -3.31 -16.96
C LEU A 246 7.15 -4.75 -17.14
N ARG A 247 6.10 -4.94 -17.95
CA ARG A 247 5.49 -6.26 -18.21
C ARG A 247 6.39 -7.23 -18.99
N THR A 248 7.50 -6.74 -19.54
CA THR A 248 8.52 -7.61 -20.15
C THR A 248 9.32 -8.40 -19.12
N LEU A 249 9.26 -8.01 -17.84
CA LEU A 249 10.01 -8.66 -16.77
C LEU A 249 9.29 -9.91 -16.21
N PRO A 250 10.03 -10.95 -15.81
CA PRO A 250 9.50 -12.13 -15.16
C PRO A 250 8.67 -11.80 -13.91
N GLY A 251 7.44 -12.31 -13.85
CA GLY A 251 6.56 -12.12 -12.68
C GLY A 251 5.84 -10.77 -12.62
N VAL A 252 6.01 -9.91 -13.63
CA VAL A 252 5.35 -8.60 -13.71
C VAL A 252 4.14 -8.66 -14.65
N GLY A 253 2.96 -8.91 -14.07
CA GLY A 253 1.68 -8.77 -14.77
C GLY A 253 1.13 -7.33 -14.71
N THR A 254 -0.02 -7.09 -15.35
CA THR A 254 -0.67 -5.77 -15.43
C THR A 254 -0.82 -5.08 -14.07
N LYS A 255 -1.32 -5.81 -13.06
CA LYS A 255 -1.48 -5.26 -11.70
C LYS A 255 -0.16 -4.83 -11.08
N VAL A 256 0.88 -5.65 -11.20
CA VAL A 256 2.22 -5.34 -10.63
C VAL A 256 2.80 -4.12 -11.34
N ALA A 257 2.73 -4.10 -12.68
CA ALA A 257 3.20 -2.96 -13.47
C ALA A 257 2.46 -1.66 -13.09
N ASP A 258 1.14 -1.71 -12.90
CA ASP A 258 0.35 -0.55 -12.49
C ASP A 258 0.67 -0.08 -11.07
N CYS A 259 0.93 -1.01 -10.13
CA CYS A 259 1.42 -0.63 -8.79
C CYS A 259 2.73 0.15 -8.87
N VAL A 260 3.69 -0.33 -9.67
CA VAL A 260 4.99 0.35 -9.84
C VAL A 260 4.83 1.68 -10.58
N CYS A 261 3.97 1.73 -11.61
CA CYS A 261 3.65 2.97 -12.32
C CYS A 261 3.12 4.04 -11.36
N LEU A 262 2.14 3.67 -10.52
CA LEU A 262 1.49 4.58 -9.57
C LEU A 262 2.43 5.03 -8.46
N MET A 263 3.19 4.10 -7.87
CA MET A 263 3.87 4.32 -6.58
C MET A 263 5.37 4.60 -6.72
N ALA A 264 5.95 4.53 -7.92
CA ALA A 264 7.38 4.81 -8.13
C ALA A 264 7.72 5.53 -9.44
N LEU A 265 6.86 5.46 -10.47
CA LEU A 265 7.15 6.01 -11.80
C LEU A 265 6.34 7.27 -12.17
N ASP A 266 5.73 7.94 -11.19
CA ASP A 266 5.03 9.21 -11.37
C ASP A 266 3.82 9.14 -12.32
N LYS A 267 3.12 7.99 -12.37
CA LYS A 267 1.90 7.79 -13.20
C LYS A 267 0.65 7.83 -12.33
N SER A 268 0.22 9.03 -11.95
CA SER A 268 -0.92 9.23 -11.04
C SER A 268 -2.25 8.69 -11.57
N GLU A 269 -2.35 8.47 -12.88
CA GLU A 269 -3.49 7.91 -13.59
C GLU A 269 -3.53 6.37 -13.59
N ALA A 270 -2.46 5.70 -13.16
CA ALA A 270 -2.39 4.24 -13.12
C ALA A 270 -3.32 3.69 -12.02
N VAL A 271 -4.21 2.77 -12.38
CA VAL A 271 -5.17 2.14 -11.46
C VAL A 271 -4.87 0.65 -11.38
N PRO A 272 -4.18 0.16 -10.34
CA PRO A 272 -3.84 -1.25 -10.20
C PRO A 272 -5.10 -2.04 -9.86
N VAL A 273 -5.67 -2.77 -10.83
CA VAL A 273 -6.91 -3.53 -10.61
C VAL A 273 -6.55 -4.93 -10.11
N ASP A 274 -6.88 -5.20 -8.85
CA ASP A 274 -6.83 -6.55 -8.27
C ASP A 274 -8.24 -7.06 -7.92
N THR A 275 -8.31 -8.14 -7.15
CA THR A 275 -9.59 -8.70 -6.72
C THR A 275 -10.37 -7.74 -5.81
N HIS A 276 -9.72 -6.96 -4.94
CA HIS A 276 -10.38 -5.96 -4.10
C HIS A 276 -10.97 -4.84 -4.94
N VAL A 277 -10.18 -4.28 -5.85
CA VAL A 277 -10.63 -3.21 -6.76
C VAL A 277 -11.80 -3.68 -7.61
N TRP A 278 -11.74 -4.92 -8.07
CA TRP A 278 -12.84 -5.53 -8.81
C TRP A 278 -14.11 -5.68 -7.96
N GLN A 279 -13.98 -6.06 -6.69
CA GLN A 279 -15.13 -6.09 -5.77
C GLN A 279 -15.69 -4.69 -5.49
N ILE A 280 -14.85 -3.69 -5.30
CA ILE A 280 -15.27 -2.28 -5.13
C ILE A 280 -16.07 -1.81 -6.35
N ALA A 281 -15.52 -2.02 -7.56
CA ALA A 281 -16.21 -1.66 -8.81
C ALA A 281 -17.59 -2.33 -8.93
N LYS A 282 -17.71 -3.61 -8.55
CA LYS A 282 -18.98 -4.35 -8.58
C LYS A 282 -19.96 -3.90 -7.50
N ARG A 283 -19.49 -3.82 -6.25
CA ARG A 283 -20.32 -3.56 -5.05
C ARG A 283 -20.82 -2.13 -5.03
N ASP A 284 -19.92 -1.18 -5.26
CA ASP A 284 -20.15 0.23 -4.96
C ASP A 284 -20.53 1.02 -6.22
N TYR A 285 -19.99 0.64 -7.39
CA TYR A 285 -20.25 1.32 -8.66
C TYR A 285 -21.19 0.55 -9.58
N LYS A 286 -21.67 -0.62 -9.15
CA LYS A 286 -22.54 -1.52 -9.93
C LYS A 286 -21.95 -1.81 -11.32
N TYR A 287 -20.62 -1.86 -11.43
CA TYR A 287 -19.94 -2.15 -12.68
C TYR A 287 -20.19 -3.61 -13.06
N THR A 288 -21.08 -3.82 -14.03
CA THR A 288 -21.39 -5.15 -14.56
C THR A 288 -20.49 -5.42 -15.76
N THR A 289 -19.63 -6.44 -15.65
CA THR A 289 -19.00 -7.03 -16.84
C THR A 289 -20.06 -7.82 -17.61
N ASP A 290 -20.18 -7.62 -18.91
CA ASP A 290 -21.08 -8.40 -19.76
C ASP A 290 -20.87 -9.91 -19.53
N ASN A 291 -21.98 -10.66 -19.38
CA ASN A 291 -22.04 -12.13 -19.42
C ASN A 291 -21.24 -12.94 -18.38
N GLY A 292 -21.53 -12.78 -17.08
CA GLY A 292 -21.21 -13.82 -16.08
C GLY A 292 -19.72 -14.09 -15.86
N GLN A 293 -18.86 -13.10 -16.14
CA GLN A 293 -17.42 -13.24 -16.10
C GLN A 293 -16.89 -13.54 -14.67
N LYS A 294 -16.20 -14.67 -14.52
CA LYS A 294 -15.73 -15.21 -13.22
C LYS A 294 -14.29 -14.88 -12.85
N SER A 295 -13.50 -14.31 -13.78
CA SER A 295 -12.09 -14.01 -13.58
C SER A 295 -11.71 -12.61 -14.07
N LEU A 296 -10.63 -12.08 -13.50
CA LEU A 296 -10.05 -10.80 -13.88
C LEU A 296 -9.17 -10.96 -15.12
N THR A 297 -9.75 -10.79 -16.31
CA THR A 297 -9.00 -10.81 -17.58
C THR A 297 -8.35 -9.46 -17.86
N GLU A 298 -7.41 -9.41 -18.80
CA GLU A 298 -6.77 -8.15 -19.23
C GLU A 298 -7.79 -7.12 -19.73
N LYS A 299 -8.84 -7.57 -20.43
CA LYS A 299 -9.97 -6.70 -20.82
C LYS A 299 -10.66 -6.09 -19.61
N VAL A 300 -11.01 -6.89 -18.60
CA VAL A 300 -11.70 -6.39 -17.39
C VAL A 300 -10.80 -5.43 -16.61
N HIS A 301 -9.52 -5.77 -16.48
CA HIS A 301 -8.54 -4.89 -15.85
C HIS A 301 -8.48 -3.53 -16.55
N ARG A 302 -8.39 -3.52 -17.89
CA ARG A 302 -8.36 -2.29 -18.67
C ARG A 302 -9.65 -1.50 -18.52
N ASP A 303 -10.80 -2.14 -18.72
CA ASP A 303 -12.10 -1.45 -18.74
C ASP A 303 -12.43 -0.85 -17.35
N ILE A 304 -12.10 -1.53 -16.24
CA ILE A 304 -12.24 -0.99 -14.87
C ILE A 304 -11.29 0.19 -14.65
N GLY A 305 -10.04 0.07 -15.10
CA GLY A 305 -9.07 1.16 -15.02
C GLY A 305 -9.54 2.40 -15.79
N ASP A 306 -10.06 2.21 -17.01
CA ASP A 306 -10.60 3.29 -17.85
C ASP A 306 -11.84 3.92 -17.24
N PHE A 307 -12.72 3.12 -16.64
CA PHE A 307 -13.87 3.61 -15.88
C PHE A 307 -13.43 4.58 -14.77
N PHE A 308 -12.48 4.18 -13.91
CA PHE A 308 -12.01 5.04 -12.82
C PHE A 308 -11.19 6.24 -13.30
N ARG A 309 -10.39 6.10 -14.38
CA ARG A 309 -9.71 7.23 -15.03
C ARG A 309 -10.70 8.26 -15.58
N LYS A 310 -11.79 7.81 -16.20
CA LYS A 310 -12.86 8.71 -16.67
C LYS A 310 -13.57 9.42 -15.52
N LEU A 311 -13.74 8.75 -14.39
CA LEU A 311 -14.42 9.29 -13.21
C LEU A 311 -13.58 10.32 -12.46
N TRP A 312 -12.30 10.02 -12.18
CA TRP A 312 -11.45 10.83 -11.30
C TRP A 312 -10.34 11.60 -12.01
N GLY A 313 -10.17 11.39 -13.32
CA GLY A 313 -9.23 12.13 -14.14
C GLY A 313 -7.75 11.73 -13.91
N PRO A 314 -6.81 12.69 -14.07
CA PRO A 314 -5.36 12.41 -14.09
C PRO A 314 -4.77 11.81 -12.81
N TYR A 315 -5.47 11.91 -11.68
CA TYR A 315 -5.04 11.33 -10.39
C TYR A 315 -5.94 10.15 -9.96
N ALA A 316 -6.54 9.43 -10.90
CA ALA A 316 -7.43 8.32 -10.58
C ALA A 316 -6.78 7.21 -9.73
N GLY A 317 -5.47 6.96 -9.88
CA GLY A 317 -4.75 6.01 -9.04
C GLY A 317 -4.68 6.42 -7.57
N TRP A 318 -4.63 7.73 -7.30
CA TRP A 318 -4.66 8.26 -5.95
C TRP A 318 -6.04 8.12 -5.32
N ALA A 319 -7.10 8.52 -6.04
CA ALA A 319 -8.48 8.36 -5.58
C ALA A 319 -8.81 6.89 -5.28
N HIS A 320 -8.45 6.00 -6.21
CA HIS A 320 -8.58 4.56 -6.06
C HIS A 320 -7.93 4.05 -4.75
N SER A 321 -6.75 4.57 -4.41
CA SER A 321 -6.00 4.10 -3.23
C SER A 321 -6.67 4.48 -1.91
N VAL A 322 -7.47 5.55 -1.88
CA VAL A 322 -8.34 5.87 -0.74
C VAL A 322 -9.39 4.79 -0.54
N LEU A 323 -10.08 4.38 -1.62
CA LEU A 323 -11.09 3.33 -1.56
C LEU A 323 -10.49 1.97 -1.20
N PHE A 324 -9.34 1.65 -1.77
CA PHE A 324 -8.60 0.44 -1.46
C PHE A 324 -8.23 0.40 0.04
N CYS A 325 -7.66 1.49 0.56
CA CYS A 325 -7.35 1.62 1.98
C CYS A 325 -8.60 1.40 2.84
N ALA A 326 -9.73 1.99 2.44
CA ALA A 326 -11.00 1.84 3.14
C ALA A 326 -11.61 0.41 3.08
N ASP A 327 -11.23 -0.43 2.12
CA ASP A 327 -11.71 -1.81 1.99
C ASP A 327 -10.88 -2.82 2.81
N LEU A 328 -9.66 -2.45 3.22
CA LEU A 328 -8.79 -3.31 4.01
C LEU A 328 -9.41 -3.67 5.36
N LYS A 329 -9.41 -4.96 5.70
CA LYS A 329 -9.96 -5.50 6.96
C LYS A 329 -9.46 -4.76 8.20
N LYS A 330 -8.19 -4.35 8.21
CA LYS A 330 -7.56 -3.61 9.32
C LYS A 330 -8.30 -2.30 9.65
N PHE A 331 -8.97 -1.69 8.68
CA PHE A 331 -9.58 -0.38 8.82
C PHE A 331 -11.11 -0.40 8.81
N GLN A 332 -11.74 -1.58 8.78
CA GLN A 332 -13.19 -1.72 8.75
C GLN A 332 -13.88 -1.15 10.01
N SER A 333 -13.24 -1.26 11.18
CA SER A 333 -13.76 -0.71 12.44
C SER A 333 -13.93 0.81 12.41
N MET A 334 -13.16 1.54 11.60
CA MET A 334 -13.32 2.98 11.44
C MET A 334 -14.62 3.34 10.73
N LYS A 335 -15.03 2.54 9.73
CA LYS A 335 -16.32 2.69 9.06
C LYS A 335 -17.48 2.42 10.01
N GLU A 336 -17.36 1.37 10.82
CA GLU A 336 -18.39 0.98 11.80
C GLU A 336 -18.56 2.08 12.87
N THR A 337 -17.45 2.58 13.42
CA THR A 337 -17.47 3.63 14.45
C THR A 337 -18.04 4.95 13.93
N ALA A 338 -17.73 5.31 12.67
CA ALA A 338 -18.29 6.51 12.03
C ALA A 338 -19.80 6.38 11.76
N CYS A 339 -20.26 5.19 11.33
CA CYS A 339 -21.68 4.91 11.08
C CYS A 339 -22.53 4.98 12.37
N VAL A 340 -21.97 4.56 13.52
CA VAL A 340 -22.63 4.67 14.83
C VAL A 340 -22.75 6.12 15.32
N LYS A 341 -21.84 7.02 14.90
CA LYS A 341 -21.84 8.43 15.29
C LYS A 341 -22.76 9.32 14.44
N GLN A 342 -23.30 8.83 13.32
CA GLN A 342 -24.30 9.57 12.55
C GLN A 342 -25.68 9.44 13.22
N PRO A 343 -26.39 10.55 13.52
CA PRO A 343 -27.75 10.46 14.04
C PRO A 343 -28.64 9.82 12.97
N LYS A 344 -29.24 8.67 13.30
CA LYS A 344 -30.27 8.05 12.46
C LYS A 344 -31.37 9.08 12.22
N LYS A 345 -31.51 9.56 10.98
CA LYS A 345 -32.72 10.27 10.57
C LYS A 345 -33.89 9.28 10.71
N GLU A 346 -34.79 9.57 11.64
CA GLU A 346 -36.06 8.86 11.76
C GLU A 346 -36.89 9.15 10.51
N GLU A 347 -36.88 8.25 9.52
CA GLU A 347 -37.92 8.22 8.50
C GLU A 347 -39.14 7.49 9.07
N GLY A 348 -40.13 8.28 9.48
CA GLY A 348 -41.42 7.80 9.97
C GLY A 348 -42.23 7.10 8.88
N PHE A 349 -42.20 5.76 8.86
CA PHE A 349 -43.11 4.96 8.03
C PHE A 349 -44.44 4.73 8.78
N LYS A 350 -45.45 5.56 8.50
CA LYS A 350 -46.85 5.30 8.89
C LYS A 350 -47.41 4.12 8.06
N LYS A 351 -47.52 2.93 8.66
CA LYS A 351 -48.36 1.84 8.12
C LYS A 351 -49.82 2.05 8.53
N CYS A 352 -50.66 2.39 7.56
CA CYS A 352 -52.11 2.39 7.73
C CYS A 352 -52.63 0.94 7.68
N LYS A 353 -53.29 0.49 8.75
CA LYS A 353 -54.05 -0.75 8.81
C LYS A 353 -55.50 -0.47 8.37
N THR A 354 -56.04 -1.28 7.48
CA THR A 354 -57.49 -1.46 7.34
C THR A 354 -57.78 -2.96 7.30
N SER A 355 -58.50 -3.39 8.32
CA SER A 355 -59.08 -4.71 8.53
C SER A 355 -60.49 -4.76 7.93
N GLN A 356 -60.89 -5.89 7.35
CA GLN A 356 -62.26 -6.40 7.49
C GLN A 356 -62.32 -7.92 7.24
N THR A 357 -63.38 -8.51 7.76
CA THR A 357 -63.46 -9.82 8.44
C THR A 357 -64.52 -10.70 7.78
N LYS A 358 -64.40 -12.06 7.81
CA LYS A 358 -65.37 -13.02 8.42
C LYS A 358 -65.29 -14.48 7.91
N ARG A 359 -65.23 -15.40 8.91
CA ARG A 359 -65.94 -16.71 9.14
C ARG A 359 -65.84 -17.84 8.08
N GLY A 360 -65.67 -19.14 8.42
CA GLY A 360 -65.54 -19.88 9.70
C GLY A 360 -65.62 -21.42 9.50
N LYS A 361 -65.24 -22.19 10.55
CA LYS A 361 -65.49 -23.63 10.88
C LYS A 361 -64.86 -24.69 9.92
N ASP A 362 -64.28 -25.83 10.34
CA ASP A 362 -64.68 -26.83 11.36
C ASP A 362 -63.50 -27.65 11.97
N VAL A 363 -63.85 -28.37 13.04
CA VAL A 363 -63.04 -29.13 14.03
C VAL A 363 -62.88 -30.62 13.65
N LYS A 364 -61.75 -31.28 14.00
CA LYS A 364 -61.72 -32.67 14.55
C LYS A 364 -60.37 -33.11 15.16
N THR A 365 -60.47 -33.40 16.46
CA THR A 365 -59.77 -34.26 17.47
C THR A 365 -58.55 -35.18 17.15
N LYS A 366 -57.62 -35.22 18.15
CA LYS A 366 -56.49 -36.16 18.38
C LYS A 366 -56.94 -37.60 18.80
N PRO A 367 -56.01 -38.57 18.95
CA PRO A 367 -55.44 -38.84 20.29
C PRO A 367 -53.91 -39.13 20.34
N GLU A 368 -53.36 -39.06 21.56
CA GLU A 368 -51.95 -39.22 21.97
C GLU A 368 -51.53 -40.67 22.23
N SER A 369 -50.24 -40.96 22.12
CA SER A 369 -49.57 -42.04 22.86
C SER A 369 -48.09 -41.71 23.13
N GLN A 370 -47.55 -42.37 24.15
CA GLN A 370 -46.55 -41.90 25.12
C GLN A 370 -45.12 -42.48 24.95
N LYS A 371 -44.14 -41.75 25.53
CA LYS A 371 -42.86 -42.21 26.19
C LYS A 371 -41.74 -42.67 25.24
N ARG A 372 -40.43 -42.48 25.51
CA ARG A 372 -39.65 -42.04 26.69
C ARG A 372 -38.21 -41.67 26.24
N ALA A 373 -37.57 -40.73 26.93
CA ALA A 373 -36.15 -40.37 26.81
C ALA A 373 -35.21 -41.42 27.45
N LYS A 374 -33.94 -41.46 27.00
CA LYS A 374 -32.79 -41.91 27.81
C LYS A 374 -31.51 -41.10 27.50
N MET A 375 -30.91 -40.61 28.57
CA MET A 375 -29.63 -39.89 28.66
C MET A 375 -28.41 -40.83 28.66
N CYS A 376 -27.33 -40.28 28.10
CA CYS A 376 -25.89 -40.39 28.36
C CYS A 376 -25.36 -41.25 29.53
N VAL A 377 -24.27 -42.00 29.31
CA VAL A 377 -23.13 -42.16 30.26
C VAL A 377 -21.82 -42.44 29.49
N LYS A 378 -20.77 -41.67 29.81
CA LYS A 378 -19.35 -41.85 29.44
C LYS A 378 -18.72 -43.04 30.18
N LYS A 379 -17.74 -43.71 29.57
CA LYS A 379 -16.67 -44.41 30.30
C LYS A 379 -15.31 -44.20 29.63
N GLU A 380 -14.40 -43.62 30.41
CA GLU A 380 -12.95 -43.63 30.21
C GLU A 380 -12.39 -45.04 30.41
N THR A 381 -11.30 -45.36 29.69
CA THR A 381 -10.23 -46.22 30.25
C THR A 381 -8.90 -45.94 29.53
N ASN A 382 -7.88 -45.66 30.35
CA ASN A 382 -6.45 -45.59 30.03
C ASN A 382 -5.84 -46.94 29.61
N LYS A 383 -4.79 -46.90 28.78
CA LYS A 383 -3.52 -47.69 28.83
C LYS A 383 -2.67 -47.37 27.58
N LEU A 384 -1.53 -46.67 27.70
CA LEU A 384 -0.15 -47.15 27.96
C LEU A 384 0.64 -47.54 26.68
N GLN A 385 1.61 -46.66 26.34
CA GLN A 385 2.99 -46.83 25.81
C GLN A 385 3.42 -47.90 24.78
N ILE A 386 4.55 -47.54 24.13
CA ILE A 386 5.52 -48.29 23.31
C ILE A 386 5.07 -48.40 21.84
N THR A 387 5.72 -47.81 20.82
CA THR A 387 7.14 -47.63 20.51
C THR A 387 7.34 -46.37 19.65
#